data_AF-A0A424QLN1-F1
#
_entry.id   AF-A0A424QLN1-F1
#
_cell.length_a   1.000
_cell.length_b   1.000
_cell.length_c   1.000
_cell.angle_alpha   90.00
_cell.angle_beta   90.00
_cell.angle_gamma   90.00
#
_symmetry.space_group_name_H-M   'P 1'
#
loop_
_entity.id
_entity.type
_entity.pdbx_description
1 polymer ?
#
loop_
_entity_poly.entity_id
_entity_poly.type
_entity_poly.pdbx_seq_one_letter_code
_entity_poly.pdbx_strand_id
1 'polypeptide(L)'
;KSFYNGSRKSGVPVSGIMMKISSEKINRCFINTKVFDSAKKYKVLTTNYLASGGDQMDFFKDCKLIYNTELLLRDVIINYIEEIGKNNIKLNAQLDGRIQILQ
;
A
#
# COMPACT_ATOMS: atom_id res chain seq x y z
N LYS A 1 1.31 -2.17 -14.53
CA LYS A 1 0.63 -1.66 -15.75
C LYS A 1 -0.86 -1.68 -15.44
N SER A 2 -1.59 -0.57 -15.61
CA SER A 2 -3.06 -0.59 -15.49
C SER A 2 -3.61 -1.69 -16.41
N PHE A 3 -4.44 -2.58 -15.86
CA PHE A 3 -5.16 -3.57 -16.67
C PHE A 3 -6.42 -2.97 -17.33
N TYR A 4 -6.77 -1.73 -16.98
CA TYR A 4 -7.91 -1.00 -17.54
C TYR A 4 -7.41 0.08 -18.50
N ASN A 5 -7.68 -0.10 -19.79
CA ASN A 5 -7.42 0.87 -20.86
C ASN A 5 -8.44 2.02 -20.76
N GLY A 6 -8.15 3.01 -19.91
CA GLY A 6 -9.03 4.16 -19.66
C GLY A 6 -8.78 4.82 -18.30
N SER A 7 -8.10 4.11 -17.41
CA SER A 7 -7.64 4.64 -16.12
C SER A 7 -6.26 5.28 -16.28
N ARG A 8 -6.12 6.57 -15.93
CA ARG A 8 -4.79 7.20 -15.76
C ARG A 8 -4.02 6.64 -14.55
N LYS A 9 -4.70 5.99 -13.61
CA LYS A 9 -4.10 5.43 -12.39
C LYS A 9 -3.68 3.98 -12.62
N SER A 10 -2.37 3.73 -12.62
CA SER A 10 -1.75 2.42 -12.88
C SER A 10 -1.67 1.48 -11.65
N GLY A 11 -2.57 1.67 -10.68
CA GLY A 11 -2.56 0.98 -9.39
C GLY A 11 -1.79 1.75 -8.32
N VAL A 12 -2.02 1.36 -7.06
CA VAL A 12 -1.38 1.95 -5.87
C VAL A 12 -0.52 0.86 -5.24
N PRO A 13 0.78 1.11 -4.98
CA PRO A 13 1.61 0.16 -4.24
C PRO A 13 1.05 -0.03 -2.84
N VAL A 14 0.87 -1.29 -2.43
CA VAL A 14 0.39 -1.65 -1.09
C VAL A 14 1.36 -2.61 -0.42
N SER A 15 1.38 -2.63 0.90
CA SER A 15 2.12 -3.61 1.72
C SER A 15 1.20 -4.16 2.80
N GLY A 16 1.43 -5.40 3.23
CA GLY A 16 0.60 -6.07 4.22
C GLY A 16 -0.84 -6.36 3.76
N ILE A 17 -1.14 -6.22 2.46
CA ILE A 17 -2.45 -6.53 1.88
C ILE A 17 -2.27 -7.61 0.82
N MET A 18 -3.11 -8.64 0.84
CA MET A 18 -3.25 -9.61 -0.25
C MET A 18 -4.70 -9.63 -0.74
N MET A 19 -4.92 -9.44 -2.04
CA MET A 19 -6.23 -9.32 -2.64
C MET A 19 -6.37 -10.18 -3.89
N LYS A 20 -7.50 -10.89 -3.99
CA LYS A 20 -7.96 -11.56 -5.21
C LYS A 20 -9.17 -10.83 -5.76
N ILE A 21 -9.06 -10.37 -7.00
CA ILE A 21 -10.11 -9.66 -7.73
C ILE A 21 -10.60 -10.57 -8.86
N SER A 22 -11.91 -10.75 -9.04
CA SER A 22 -12.49 -11.31 -10.26
C SER A 22 -13.77 -10.58 -10.61
N SER A 23 -14.06 -10.44 -11.91
CA SER A 23 -15.29 -9.79 -12.38
C SER A 23 -15.53 -8.42 -11.70
N GLU A 24 -14.45 -7.63 -11.55
CA GLU A 24 -14.43 -6.32 -10.90
C GLU A 24 -14.82 -6.30 -9.41
N LYS A 25 -14.86 -7.47 -8.76
CA LYS A 25 -15.18 -7.63 -7.34
C LYS A 25 -14.00 -8.18 -6.56
N ILE A 26 -13.90 -7.77 -5.29
CA ILE A 26 -12.93 -8.31 -4.34
C ILE A 26 -13.49 -9.62 -3.79
N ASN A 27 -12.94 -10.76 -4.23
CA ASN A 27 -13.36 -12.08 -3.74
C ASN A 27 -12.75 -12.41 -2.38
N ARG A 28 -11.51 -11.97 -2.17
CA ARG A 28 -10.78 -12.24 -0.93
C ARG A 28 -9.78 -11.13 -0.67
N CYS A 29 -9.76 -10.65 0.56
CA CYS A 29 -8.79 -9.68 1.05
C CYS A 29 -8.24 -10.15 2.40
N PHE A 30 -6.92 -10.10 2.54
CA PHE A 30 -6.21 -10.30 3.79
C PHE A 30 -5.42 -9.06 4.14
N ILE A 31 -5.38 -8.75 5.44
CA ILE A 31 -4.43 -7.82 6.02
C ILE A 31 -3.45 -8.65 6.86
N ASN A 32 -2.20 -8.68 6.42
CA ASN A 32 -1.19 -9.66 6.82
C ASN A 32 -1.74 -11.09 6.65
N THR A 33 -1.85 -11.84 7.74
CA THR A 33 -2.32 -13.23 7.74
C THR A 33 -3.82 -13.36 8.07
N LYS A 34 -4.52 -12.25 8.32
CA LYS A 34 -5.93 -12.25 8.76
C LYS A 34 -6.86 -11.81 7.64
N VAL A 35 -8.01 -12.47 7.53
CA VAL A 35 -9.07 -12.04 6.60
C VAL A 35 -9.53 -10.63 7.00
N PHE A 36 -9.71 -9.78 6.00
CA PHE A 36 -10.25 -8.44 6.20
C PHE A 36 -11.63 -8.49 6.87
N ASP A 37 -11.83 -7.61 7.84
CA ASP A 37 -13.05 -7.50 8.63
C ASP A 37 -13.47 -6.03 8.69
N SER A 38 -14.61 -5.71 8.06
CA SER A 38 -15.10 -4.33 7.96
C SER A 38 -15.52 -3.75 9.31
N ALA A 39 -15.76 -4.57 10.33
CA ALA A 39 -16.07 -4.10 11.68
C ALA A 39 -14.81 -3.68 12.47
N LYS A 40 -13.61 -3.98 11.96
CA LYS A 40 -12.34 -3.66 12.63
C LYS A 40 -11.73 -2.36 12.13
N LYS A 41 -10.96 -1.72 13.02
CA LYS A 41 -10.11 -0.57 12.68
C LYS A 41 -8.69 -1.05 12.36
N TYR A 42 -8.10 -0.48 11.33
CA TYR A 42 -6.74 -0.78 10.89
C TYR A 42 -5.89 0.48 10.92
N LYS A 43 -4.60 0.32 11.27
CA LYS A 43 -3.62 1.39 11.16
C LYS A 43 -2.99 1.32 9.77
N VAL A 44 -2.96 2.46 9.08
CA VAL A 44 -2.33 2.60 7.77
C VAL A 44 -1.18 3.58 7.89
N LEU A 45 0.00 3.20 7.40
CA LEU A 45 1.13 4.10 7.24
C LEU A 45 1.13 4.61 5.80
N THR A 46 1.08 5.92 5.62
CA THR A 46 1.08 6.57 4.30
C THR A 46 1.66 7.99 4.41
N THR A 47 1.83 8.69 3.29
CA THR A 47 2.32 10.07 3.28
C THR A 47 1.23 11.05 3.70
N ASN A 48 1.64 12.22 4.20
CA ASN A 48 0.71 13.32 4.47
C ASN A 48 -0.09 13.74 3.22
N TYR A 49 0.50 13.64 2.03
CA TYR A 49 -0.17 13.91 0.75
C TYR A 49 -1.38 12.99 0.55
N LEU A 50 -1.22 11.67 0.70
CA LEU A 50 -2.34 10.72 0.56
C LEU A 50 -3.32 10.81 1.73
N ALA A 51 -2.82 10.97 2.97
CA ALA A 51 -3.66 11.12 4.15
C ALA A 51 -4.57 12.36 4.09
N SER A 52 -4.14 13.43 3.40
CA SER A 52 -4.92 14.64 3.18
C SER A 52 -5.83 14.59 1.95
N GLY A 53 -5.96 13.42 1.29
CA GLY A 53 -6.85 13.20 0.15
C GLY A 53 -6.21 13.39 -1.23
N GLY A 54 -4.88 13.50 -1.30
CA GLY A 54 -4.14 13.41 -2.56
C GLY A 54 -4.51 12.15 -3.34
N ASP A 55 -4.36 12.19 -4.67
CA ASP A 55 -4.79 11.11 -5.56
C ASP A 55 -6.25 10.65 -5.38
N GLN A 56 -7.16 11.55 -4.99
CA GLN A 56 -8.57 11.24 -4.72
C GLN A 56 -8.75 10.17 -3.62
N MET A 57 -7.81 10.07 -2.68
CA MET A 57 -7.93 9.18 -1.53
C MET A 57 -8.69 9.84 -0.37
N ASP A 58 -9.82 10.48 -0.68
CA ASP A 58 -10.60 11.24 0.29
C ASP A 58 -11.11 10.39 1.46
N PHE A 59 -11.20 9.07 1.26
CA PHE A 59 -11.55 8.11 2.31
C PHE A 59 -10.58 8.11 3.51
N PHE A 60 -9.36 8.67 3.38
CA PHE A 60 -8.46 8.85 4.52
C PHE A 60 -8.84 10.03 5.43
N LYS A 61 -9.61 11.00 4.92
CA LYS A 61 -10.01 12.19 5.70
C LYS A 61 -10.93 11.86 6.87
N ASP A 62 -11.64 10.73 6.79
CA ASP A 62 -12.53 10.26 7.86
C ASP A 62 -11.77 9.61 9.05
N CYS A 63 -10.43 9.59 9.02
CA CYS A 63 -9.62 9.03 10.10
C CYS A 63 -9.69 9.90 11.36
N LYS A 64 -10.15 9.31 12.47
CA LYS A 64 -10.29 10.00 13.77
C LYS A 64 -8.97 10.23 14.51
N LEU A 65 -7.90 9.53 14.13
CA LEU A 65 -6.63 9.54 14.86
C LEU A 65 -5.45 9.42 13.90
N ILE A 66 -4.66 10.48 13.83
CA ILE A 66 -3.47 10.57 12.98
C ILE A 66 -2.24 10.70 13.88
N TYR A 67 -1.21 9.92 13.59
CA TYR A 67 0.10 10.02 14.21
C TYR A 67 1.08 10.52 13.16
N ASN A 68 1.61 11.73 13.34
CA ASN A 68 2.70 12.22 12.50
C ASN A 68 4.01 11.55 12.93
N THR A 69 4.72 10.96 11.98
CA THR A 69 6.04 10.37 12.23
C THR A 69 7.14 11.42 12.27
N GLU A 70 6.88 12.64 11.79
CA GLU A 70 7.88 13.70 11.55
C GLU A 70 9.01 13.27 10.58
N LEU A 71 8.78 12.20 9.81
CA LEU A 71 9.72 11.67 8.83
C LEU A 71 9.29 12.01 7.41
N LEU A 72 10.25 12.43 6.58
CA LEU A 72 10.04 12.56 5.15
C LEU A 72 10.22 11.19 4.47
N LEU A 73 9.29 10.82 3.58
CA LEU A 73 9.35 9.56 2.83
C LEU A 73 10.68 9.39 2.07
N ARG A 74 11.19 10.49 1.51
CA ARG A 74 12.48 10.51 0.79
C ARG A 74 13.62 10.06 1.70
N ASP A 75 13.71 10.64 2.88
CA ASP A 75 14.80 10.39 3.82
C ASP A 75 14.74 8.96 4.35
N VAL A 76 13.54 8.45 4.62
CA VAL A 76 13.34 7.05 5.03
C VAL A 76 13.80 6.07 3.94
N ILE A 77 13.52 6.35 2.67
CA ILE A 77 13.98 5.51 1.55
C ILE A 77 15.51 5.55 1.43
N ILE A 78 16.12 6.74 1.52
CA ILE A 78 17.58 6.90 1.46
C ILE A 78 18.24 6.13 2.60
N ASN A 79 17.79 6.36 3.83
CA ASN A 79 18.33 5.71 5.03
C ASN A 79 18.23 4.17 4.93
N TYR A 80 17.11 3.65 4.44
CA TYR A 80 16.94 2.20 4.24
C TYR A 80 17.93 1.62 3.22
N ILE A 81 18.14 2.32 2.10
CA ILE A 81 19.10 1.88 1.07
C ILE A 81 20.53 1.92 1.62
N GLU A 82 20.90 2.96 2.35
CA GLU A 82 22.21 3.05 3.01
C GLU A 82 22.43 1.94 4.03
N GLU A 83 21.43 1.63 4.86
CA GLU A 83 21.49 0.57 5.86
C GLU A 83 21.69 -0.80 5.20
N ILE A 84 20.94 -1.10 4.14
CA ILE A 84 21.10 -2.31 3.34
C ILE A 84 22.52 -2.41 2.76
N GLY A 85 23.03 -1.30 2.21
CA GLY A 85 24.39 -1.25 1.66
C GLY A 85 25.47 -1.49 2.72
N LYS A 86 25.36 -0.84 3.88
CA LYS A 86 26.29 -1.03 5.03
C LYS A 86 26.30 -2.49 5.50
N ASN A 87 25.16 -3.16 5.45
CA ASN A 87 25.01 -4.57 5.83
C ASN A 87 25.37 -5.55 4.70
N ASN A 88 25.86 -5.08 3.55
CA ASN A 88 26.17 -5.90 2.37
C ASN A 88 24.97 -6.75 1.89
N ILE A 89 23.75 -6.30 2.15
CA ILE A 89 22.53 -6.98 1.71
C ILE A 89 22.29 -6.63 0.25
N LYS A 90 22.19 -7.63 -0.62
CA LYS A 90 21.82 -7.42 -2.02
C LYS A 90 20.32 -7.27 -2.14
N LEU A 91 19.88 -6.18 -2.79
CA LEU A 91 18.47 -6.00 -3.13
C LEU A 91 18.04 -7.07 -4.14
N ASN A 92 17.07 -7.89 -3.75
CA ASN A 92 16.43 -8.87 -4.61
C ASN A 92 14.92 -8.61 -4.65
N ALA A 93 14.48 -7.83 -5.62
CA ALA A 93 13.06 -7.53 -5.79
C ALA A 93 12.33 -8.73 -6.41
N GLN A 94 11.37 -9.29 -5.68
CA GLN A 94 10.55 -10.41 -6.13
C GLN A 94 9.08 -10.02 -6.09
N LEU A 95 8.30 -10.47 -7.07
CA LEU A 95 6.85 -10.33 -7.03
C LEU A 95 6.29 -11.28 -5.97
N ASP A 96 5.52 -10.74 -5.03
CA ASP A 96 4.95 -11.49 -3.90
C ASP A 96 3.44 -11.67 -4.00
N GLY A 97 2.84 -11.33 -5.15
CA GLY A 97 1.45 -11.65 -5.47
C GLY A 97 0.41 -10.94 -4.61
N ARG A 98 0.73 -9.76 -4.05
CA ARG A 98 -0.20 -8.94 -3.24
C ARG A 98 -1.54 -8.67 -3.94
N ILE A 99 -1.55 -8.46 -5.25
CA ILE A 99 -2.78 -8.22 -6.01
C ILE A 99 -2.84 -9.23 -7.15
N GLN A 100 -3.87 -10.07 -7.14
CA GLN A 100 -4.14 -11.06 -8.19
C GLN A 100 -5.48 -10.72 -8.86
N ILE A 101 -5.46 -10.53 -10.17
CA ILE A 101 -6.66 -10.35 -10.97
C ILE A 101 -6.91 -11.66 -11.71
N LEU A 102 -8.01 -12.32 -11.37
CA LEU A 102 -8.50 -13.52 -12.00
C LEU A 102 -9.46 -13.10 -13.11
N GLN A 103 -9.18 -13.53 -14.33
CA GLN A 103 -10.07 -13.36 -15.48
C GLN A 103 -11.24 -14.35 -15.42
#